data_AF-A0A8D0H4A7-F1
#
_entry.id   AF-A0A8D0H4A7-F1
#
_cell.length_a   1.000
_cell.length_b   1.000
_cell.length_c   1.000
_cell.angle_alpha   90.00
_cell.angle_beta   90.00
_cell.angle_gamma   90.00
#
_symmetry.space_group_name_H-M   'P 1'
#
loop_
_entity.id
_entity.type
_entity.pdbx_description
1 polymer ?
#
loop_
_entity_poly.entity_id
_entity_poly.type
_entity_poly.pdbx_seq_one_letter_code
_entity_poly.pdbx_strand_id
1 'polypeptide(L)'
;MAVTSYRQFLKLSEERTVDETKRGRDMETFFRLCVAQTFQEGESTQILDPENCDQMNESLARIHANYNKNKYPCLRDTSFTGVTVEECKMILDCIVLERVESKPGSLVFPLLNFIRVK
;
A
#
# COMPACT_ATOMS: atom_id res chain seq x y z
N MET A 1 -26.35 -18.51 -1.11
CA MET A 1 -25.20 -18.25 -1.99
C MET A 1 -24.17 -17.35 -1.29
N ALA A 2 -23.74 -17.74 -0.09
CA ALA A 2 -22.66 -17.08 0.66
C ALA A 2 -21.34 -17.87 0.55
N VAL A 3 -21.46 -19.21 0.43
CA VAL A 3 -20.38 -20.18 0.28
C VAL A 3 -19.50 -19.90 -0.94
N THR A 4 -20.09 -19.53 -2.08
CA THR A 4 -19.34 -19.21 -3.31
C THR A 4 -18.50 -17.96 -3.15
N SER A 5 -19.05 -16.89 -2.57
CA SER A 5 -18.36 -15.61 -2.37
C SER A 5 -17.26 -15.73 -1.32
N TYR A 6 -17.51 -16.45 -0.22
CA TYR A 6 -16.49 -16.74 0.81
C TYR A 6 -15.32 -17.55 0.25
N ARG A 7 -15.60 -18.59 -0.55
CA ARG A 7 -14.54 -19.39 -1.21
C ARG A 7 -13.72 -18.61 -2.21
N GLN A 8 -14.35 -17.71 -2.97
CA GLN A 8 -13.60 -16.81 -3.86
C GLN A 8 -12.71 -15.86 -3.08
N PHE A 9 -13.19 -15.36 -1.93
CA PHE A 9 -12.37 -14.51 -1.07
C PHE A 9 -11.17 -15.25 -0.51
N LEU A 10 -11.35 -16.49 -0.05
CA LEU A 10 -10.25 -17.33 0.42
C LEU A 10 -9.20 -17.55 -0.68
N LYS A 11 -9.63 -17.86 -1.90
CA LYS A 11 -8.72 -17.99 -3.05
C LYS A 11 -7.91 -16.72 -3.32
N LEU A 12 -8.58 -15.56 -3.32
CA LEU A 12 -7.90 -14.26 -3.49
C LEU A 12 -6.96 -13.94 -2.33
N SER A 13 -7.25 -14.44 -1.13
CA SER A 13 -6.38 -14.29 0.03
C SER A 13 -5.17 -15.23 0.01
N GLU A 14 -5.26 -16.40 -0.63
CA GLU A 14 -4.12 -17.30 -0.79
C GLU A 14 -3.15 -16.83 -1.87
N GLU A 15 -3.67 -16.24 -2.93
CA GLU A 15 -2.87 -15.73 -4.05
C GLU A 15 -2.08 -14.46 -3.66
N ARG A 16 -2.60 -13.68 -2.71
CA ARG A 16 -1.96 -12.48 -2.21
C ARG A 16 -1.03 -12.83 -1.05
N THR A 17 0.24 -12.47 -1.17
CA THR A 17 1.22 -12.57 -0.08
C THR A 17 1.31 -11.24 0.65
N VAL A 18 1.14 -11.27 1.96
CA VAL A 18 1.35 -10.13 2.87
C VAL A 18 2.74 -9.54 2.63
N ASP A 19 2.77 -8.27 2.21
CA ASP A 19 4.02 -7.58 1.89
C ASP A 19 4.68 -7.10 3.19
N GLU A 20 5.73 -7.81 3.63
CA GLU A 20 6.44 -7.50 4.87
C GLU A 20 7.06 -6.10 4.90
N THR A 21 7.26 -5.46 3.75
CA THR A 21 7.77 -4.09 3.67
C THR A 21 6.73 -3.05 4.10
N LYS A 22 5.44 -3.41 4.11
CA LYS A 22 4.31 -2.53 4.44
C LYS A 22 3.64 -2.88 5.77
N ARG A 23 4.41 -3.34 6.76
CA ARG A 23 3.89 -3.62 8.12
C ARG A 23 2.99 -2.49 8.64
N GLY A 24 1.77 -2.84 9.05
CA GLY A 24 0.76 -1.91 9.57
C GLY A 24 -0.01 -1.07 8.53
N ARG A 25 0.40 -1.10 7.26
CA ARG A 25 -0.30 -0.44 6.13
C ARG A 25 -0.67 -1.42 5.03
N ASP A 26 -0.46 -2.71 5.26
CA ASP A 26 -0.77 -3.72 4.29
C ASP A 26 -2.28 -3.87 4.16
N MET A 27 -2.75 -3.60 2.95
CA MET A 27 -4.15 -3.72 2.58
C MET A 27 -4.65 -5.16 2.73
N GLU A 28 -3.79 -6.14 2.48
CA GLU A 28 -4.19 -7.54 2.55
C GLU A 28 -4.50 -7.98 3.99
N THR A 29 -3.70 -7.53 4.95
CA THR A 29 -3.95 -7.78 6.38
C THR A 29 -5.29 -7.18 6.81
N PHE A 30 -5.58 -5.96 6.35
CA PHE A 30 -6.86 -5.29 6.60
C PHE A 30 -8.03 -6.06 5.98
N PHE A 31 -7.89 -6.56 4.75
CA PHE A 31 -8.94 -7.34 4.11
C PHE A 31 -9.23 -8.66 4.83
N ARG A 32 -8.19 -9.37 5.30
CA ARG A 32 -8.37 -10.58 6.12
C ARG A 32 -9.13 -10.28 7.42
N LEU A 33 -8.85 -9.13 8.05
CA LEU A 33 -9.60 -8.67 9.23
C LEU A 33 -11.07 -8.40 8.90
N CYS A 34 -11.35 -7.65 7.82
CA CYS A 34 -12.72 -7.36 7.40
C CYS A 34 -13.50 -8.65 7.13
N VAL A 35 -12.89 -9.66 6.52
CA VAL A 35 -13.55 -10.95 6.27
C VAL A 35 -13.75 -11.76 7.53
N ALA A 36 -12.78 -11.79 8.44
CA ALA A 36 -12.99 -12.40 9.75
C ALA A 36 -14.15 -11.74 10.53
N GLN A 37 -14.35 -10.42 10.37
CA GLN A 37 -15.45 -9.68 10.98
C GLN A 37 -16.80 -9.91 10.29
N THR A 38 -16.84 -9.98 8.96
CA THR A 38 -18.10 -10.18 8.23
C THR A 38 -18.56 -11.62 8.21
N PHE A 39 -17.63 -12.59 8.25
CA PHE A 39 -17.90 -14.02 8.22
C PHE A 39 -17.55 -14.69 9.56
N GLN A 40 -18.03 -14.14 10.68
CA GLN A 40 -17.77 -14.72 12.01
C GLN A 40 -18.25 -16.18 12.14
N GLU A 41 -19.31 -16.55 11.41
CA GLU A 41 -19.87 -17.91 11.37
C GLU A 41 -19.46 -18.68 10.09
N GLY A 42 -18.47 -18.18 9.34
CA GLY A 42 -17.97 -18.80 8.13
C GLY A 42 -19.05 -18.97 7.06
N GLU A 43 -19.24 -20.20 6.55
CA GLU A 43 -20.21 -20.53 5.50
C GLU A 43 -21.70 -20.36 5.91
N SER A 44 -21.98 -20.19 7.21
CA SER A 44 -23.35 -20.08 7.75
C SER A 44 -23.85 -18.65 7.96
N THR A 45 -23.01 -17.63 7.69
CA THR A 45 -23.44 -16.23 7.85
C THR A 45 -24.50 -15.87 6.81
N GLN A 46 -25.62 -15.32 7.28
CA GLN A 46 -26.65 -14.76 6.40
C GLN A 46 -26.15 -13.41 5.88
N ILE A 47 -25.60 -13.40 4.67
CA ILE A 47 -25.23 -12.17 3.99
C ILE A 47 -26.53 -11.40 3.69
N LEU A 48 -26.69 -10.23 4.30
CA LEU A 48 -27.82 -9.32 4.14
C LEU A 48 -28.02 -8.87 2.69
N ASP A 49 -26.90 -8.67 1.97
CA ASP A 49 -26.90 -8.27 0.56
C ASP A 49 -25.80 -9.02 -0.22
N PRO A 50 -26.15 -10.10 -0.93
CA PRO A 50 -25.18 -10.90 -1.68
C PRO A 50 -24.58 -10.15 -2.87
N GLU A 51 -25.32 -9.25 -3.51
CA GLU A 51 -24.84 -8.53 -4.70
C GLU A 51 -23.71 -7.57 -4.34
N ASN A 52 -23.82 -6.89 -3.21
CA ASN A 52 -22.77 -5.99 -2.71
C ASN A 52 -21.49 -6.78 -2.34
N CYS A 53 -21.64 -7.97 -1.75
CA CYS A 53 -20.49 -8.85 -1.50
C CYS A 53 -19.78 -9.28 -2.80
N ASP A 54 -20.54 -9.63 -3.84
CA ASP A 54 -19.98 -10.02 -5.13
C ASP A 54 -19.32 -8.82 -5.83
N GLN A 55 -19.92 -7.63 -5.77
CA GLN A 55 -19.34 -6.39 -6.31
C GLN A 55 -18.03 -6.01 -5.59
N MET A 56 -17.99 -6.17 -4.27
CA MET A 56 -16.78 -5.96 -3.46
C MET A 56 -15.68 -6.91 -3.91
N ASN A 57 -16.01 -8.19 -4.08
CA ASN A 57 -15.05 -9.22 -4.47
C ASN A 57 -14.49 -8.96 -5.88
N GLU A 58 -15.35 -8.57 -6.83
CA GLU A 58 -14.93 -8.17 -8.18
C GLU A 58 -13.98 -6.96 -8.13
N SER A 59 -14.31 -5.96 -7.31
CA SER A 59 -13.47 -4.77 -7.13
C SER A 59 -12.09 -5.14 -6.58
N LEU A 60 -12.02 -6.07 -5.62
CA LEU A 60 -10.77 -6.56 -5.05
C LEU A 60 -9.93 -7.33 -6.08
N ALA A 61 -10.56 -8.16 -6.90
CA ALA A 61 -9.90 -8.88 -7.99
C ALA A 61 -9.32 -7.90 -9.03
N ARG A 62 -10.04 -6.82 -9.36
CA ARG A 62 -9.54 -5.76 -10.28
C ARG A 62 -8.32 -5.04 -9.71
N ILE A 63 -8.32 -4.73 -8.41
CA ILE A 63 -7.16 -4.13 -7.73
C ILE A 63 -5.97 -5.10 -7.77
N HIS A 64 -6.21 -6.39 -7.53
CA HIS A 64 -5.15 -7.41 -7.58
C HIS A 64 -4.51 -7.52 -8.95
N ALA A 65 -5.32 -7.59 -10.00
CA ALA A 65 -4.87 -7.67 -11.39
C ALA A 65 -4.20 -6.38 -11.89
N ASN A 66 -4.02 -5.37 -11.04
CA ASN A 66 -3.53 -4.03 -11.40
C ASN A 66 -4.28 -3.47 -12.62
N TYR A 67 -5.58 -3.76 -12.72
CA TYR A 67 -6.38 -3.51 -13.93
C TYR A 67 -6.28 -2.06 -14.40
N ASN A 68 -6.39 -1.10 -13.48
CA ASN A 68 -6.33 0.33 -13.81
C ASN A 68 -4.95 0.75 -14.32
N LYS A 69 -3.87 0.21 -13.74
CA LYS A 69 -2.50 0.50 -14.18
C LYS A 69 -2.25 -0.01 -15.60
N ASN A 70 -2.78 -1.19 -15.91
CA ASN A 70 -2.64 -1.81 -17.23
C ASN A 70 -3.54 -1.13 -18.27
N LYS A 71 -4.74 -0.71 -17.88
CA LYS A 71 -5.70 -0.04 -18.76
C LYS A 71 -5.29 1.40 -19.10
N TYR A 72 -4.68 2.09 -18.15
CA TYR A 72 -4.26 3.48 -18.30
C TYR A 72 -2.77 3.61 -17.98
N PRO A 73 -1.88 3.17 -18.89
CA PRO A 73 -0.45 3.34 -18.69
C PRO A 73 -0.11 4.83 -18.66
N CYS A 74 0.71 5.25 -17.70
CA CYS A 74 1.25 6.60 -17.68
C CYS A 74 2.09 6.83 -18.95
N LEU A 75 1.73 7.87 -19.71
CA LEU A 75 2.46 8.26 -20.92
C LEU A 75 3.75 9.03 -20.62
N ARG A 76 3.91 9.51 -19.38
CA ARG A 76 5.06 10.29 -18.92
C ARG A 76 5.44 9.84 -17.51
N ASP A 77 6.73 9.70 -17.26
CA ASP A 77 7.29 9.42 -15.93
C ASP A 77 7.55 10.69 -15.11
N THR A 78 7.10 11.84 -15.62
CA THR A 78 7.20 13.13 -14.93
C THR A 78 6.04 13.29 -13.96
N SER A 79 6.33 13.74 -12.74
CA SER A 79 5.33 14.16 -11.78
C SER A 79 4.52 15.37 -12.29
N PHE A 80 3.44 15.73 -11.58
CA PHE A 80 2.61 16.90 -11.91
C PHE A 80 3.41 18.20 -12.05
N THR A 81 4.55 18.32 -11.35
CA THR A 81 5.44 19.48 -11.41
C THR A 81 6.47 19.40 -12.54
N GLY A 82 6.43 18.37 -13.39
CA GLY A 82 7.40 18.12 -14.45
C GLY A 82 8.71 17.49 -13.96
N VAL A 83 8.83 17.25 -12.65
CA VAL A 83 10.02 16.73 -11.96
C VAL A 83 10.04 15.20 -12.09
N THR A 84 11.20 14.61 -12.38
CA THR A 84 11.33 13.14 -12.53
C THR A 84 11.34 12.43 -11.18
N VAL A 85 11.19 11.11 -11.18
CA VAL A 85 11.19 10.30 -9.94
C VAL A 85 12.53 10.41 -9.19
N GLU A 86 13.64 10.52 -9.92
CA GLU A 86 14.97 10.70 -9.38
C GLU A 86 15.09 12.04 -8.65
N GLU A 87 14.59 13.10 -9.27
CA GLU A 87 14.57 14.44 -8.68
C GLU A 87 13.64 14.51 -7.46
N CYS A 88 12.48 13.84 -7.50
CA CYS A 88 11.61 13.72 -6.32
C CYS A 88 12.29 12.97 -5.17
N LYS A 89 13.04 11.90 -5.45
CA LYS A 89 13.83 11.19 -4.44
C LYS A 89 14.90 12.09 -3.83
N MET A 90 15.64 12.82 -4.66
CA MET A 90 16.64 13.79 -4.19
C MET A 90 16.01 14.86 -3.29
N ILE A 91 14.85 15.43 -3.67
CA ILE A 91 14.14 16.40 -2.83
C ILE A 91 13.73 15.79 -1.48
N LEU A 92 13.19 14.56 -1.48
CA LEU A 92 12.81 13.88 -0.24
C LEU A 92 14.01 13.59 0.65
N ASP A 93 15.12 13.13 0.07
CA ASP A 93 16.37 12.87 0.80
C ASP A 93 16.96 14.17 1.37
N CYS A 94 16.94 15.27 0.60
CA CYS A 94 17.34 16.59 1.09
C CYS A 94 16.47 17.08 2.25
N ILE A 95 15.14 16.95 2.16
CA ILE A 95 14.22 17.32 3.24
C ILE A 95 14.47 16.45 4.49
N VAL A 96 14.79 15.16 4.32
CA VAL A 96 15.15 14.27 5.42
C VAL A 96 16.48 14.69 6.06
N LEU A 97 17.48 15.06 5.26
CA LEU A 97 18.78 15.56 5.75
C LEU A 97 18.62 16.87 6.53
N GLU A 98 17.89 17.86 6.01
CA GLU A 98 17.62 19.11 6.74
C GLU A 98 16.92 18.86 8.09
N ARG A 99 16.01 17.88 8.14
CA ARG A 99 15.31 17.50 9.37
C ARG A 99 16.21 16.75 10.38
N VAL A 100 17.28 16.10 9.90
CA VAL A 100 18.31 15.50 10.75
C VAL A 100 19.30 16.56 11.24
N GLU A 101 19.66 17.53 10.39
CA GLU A 101 20.49 18.68 10.74
C GLU A 101 19.78 19.59 11.76
N SER A 102 18.46 19.79 11.65
CA SER A 102 17.70 20.63 12.58
C SER A 102 17.49 20.02 13.97
N LYS A 103 18.02 18.82 14.26
CA LYS A 103 18.04 18.24 15.60
C LYS A 103 19.38 18.52 16.28
N PRO A 104 19.48 19.55 17.16
CA PRO A 104 20.70 19.84 17.90
C PRO A 104 20.91 18.74 18.94
N GLY A 105 21.78 17.77 18.62
CA GLY A 105 22.11 16.66 19.52
C GLY A 105 22.66 15.41 18.85
N SER A 106 22.66 15.30 17.52
CA SER A 106 23.30 14.15 16.84
C SER A 106 24.77 14.42 16.53
N LEU A 107 25.62 13.41 16.73
CA LEU A 107 27.08 13.39 16.47
C LEU A 107 27.49 13.66 15.00
N VAL A 108 26.52 14.02 14.15
CA VAL A 108 26.68 14.27 12.72
C VAL A 108 27.13 15.72 12.45
N PHE A 109 26.75 16.65 13.34
CA PHE A 109 27.10 18.08 13.24
C PHE A 109 28.61 18.38 13.26
N PRO A 110 29.44 17.73 14.10
CA PRO A 110 30.88 17.94 14.10
C PRO A 110 31.59 17.40 12.85
N LEU A 111 31.11 16.28 12.30
CA LEU A 111 31.75 15.62 11.14
C LEU A 111 31.53 16.39 9.84
N LEU A 112 30.34 16.99 9.64
CA LEU A 112 30.07 17.83 8.47
C LEU A 112 30.85 19.15 8.50
N ASN A 113 31.04 19.77 9.68
CA ASN A 113 31.89 20.95 9.80
C ASN A 113 33.36 20.65 9.54
N PHE A 114 33.83 19.43 9.81
CA PHE A 114 35.21 19.04 9.51
C PHE A 114 35.46 18.88 8.01
N ILE A 115 34.45 18.48 7.24
CA ILE A 115 34.53 18.36 5.77
C ILE A 115 34.35 19.72 5.08
N ARG A 116 33.56 20.64 5.66
CA ARG A 116 33.28 21.97 5.07
C ARG A 116 34.39 23.02 5.30
N VAL A 117 35.34 22.75 6.18
CA VAL A 117 36.45 23.67 6.54
C VAL A 117 37.78 23.27 5.87
N LYS A 118 37.78 22.28 4.97
CA LYS A 118 38.93 21.89 4.17
C LYS A 118 38.65 22.10 2.69
#